data_AF-A0A9D0Q4T6-F1
#
_entry.id   AF-A0A9D0Q4T6-F1
#
_cell.length_a   1.000
_cell.length_b   1.000
_cell.length_c   1.000
_cell.angle_alpha   90.00
_cell.angle_beta   90.00
_cell.angle_gamma   90.00
#
_symmetry.space_group_name_H-M   'P 1'
#
loop_
_entity.id
_entity.type
_entity.pdbx_description
1 polymer ?
#
loop_
_entity_poly.entity_id
_entity_poly.type
_entity_poly.pdbx_seq_one_letter_code
_entity_poly.pdbx_strand_id
1 'polypeptide(L)'
;MIKTSATSYRYPDIVVVCDNDPSAQDTIRESPLLIIEILSKSTRKKDKGEKRKEYLSLPSLQEYVLIEQDFAEIEVQRKSENWRPCFYTLGDTVVLQSVDAAFAVKDIYQRVDNEDMRVFLQQKTASDTEVP
;
A
#
# COMPACT_ATOMS: atom_id res chain seq x y z
N MET A 1 7.29 13.63 -6.95
CA MET A 1 8.40 13.28 -6.02
C MET A 1 8.00 13.71 -4.62
N ILE A 2 8.38 12.98 -3.56
CA ILE A 2 8.16 13.40 -2.16
C ILE A 2 9.49 13.80 -1.54
N LYS A 3 9.52 14.90 -0.81
CA LYS A 3 10.64 15.30 0.03
C LYS A 3 10.57 14.59 1.39
N THR A 4 11.57 13.78 1.72
CA THR A 4 11.62 13.03 2.99
C THR A 4 12.55 13.64 4.03
N SER A 5 13.46 14.52 3.61
CA SER A 5 14.32 15.31 4.50
C SER A 5 14.76 16.60 3.79
N ALA A 6 15.63 17.41 4.41
CA ALA A 6 16.20 18.59 3.76
C ALA A 6 16.94 18.28 2.45
N THR A 7 17.50 17.07 2.30
CA THR A 7 18.31 16.66 1.15
C THR A 7 17.85 15.35 0.50
N SER A 8 16.85 14.68 1.06
CA SER A 8 16.36 13.39 0.58
C SER A 8 15.01 13.52 -0.12
N TYR A 9 14.90 12.82 -1.26
CA TYR A 9 13.69 12.75 -2.05
C TYR A 9 13.43 11.32 -2.50
N ARG A 10 12.15 10.95 -2.61
CA ARG A 10 11.71 9.62 -3.01
C ARG A 10 10.61 9.69 -4.08
N TYR A 11 10.55 8.64 -4.88
CA TYR A 11 9.47 8.38 -5.83
C TYR A 11 8.76 7.12 -5.36
N PRO A 12 7.69 7.24 -4.56
CA PRO A 12 6.83 6.10 -4.28
C PRO A 12 6.03 5.73 -5.53
N ASP A 13 5.51 4.52 -5.56
CA ASP A 13 4.63 4.08 -6.66
C ASP A 13 3.32 4.88 -6.66
N ILE A 14 2.75 5.12 -5.48
CA ILE A 14 1.54 5.94 -5.32
C ILE A 14 1.69 6.87 -4.12
N VAL A 15 1.23 8.11 -4.30
CA VAL A 15 1.10 9.12 -3.25
C VAL A 15 -0.24 9.81 -3.37
N VAL A 16 -0.88 10.07 -2.23
CA VAL A 16 -2.04 10.94 -2.12
C VAL A 16 -1.67 12.17 -1.27
N VAL A 17 -2.07 13.34 -1.74
CA VAL A 17 -1.90 14.65 -1.07
C VAL A 17 -3.25 15.33 -0.93
N CYS A 18 -3.39 16.26 0.01
CA CYS A 18 -4.61 17.08 0.13
C CYS A 18 -4.79 18.01 -1.08
N ASP A 19 -6.05 18.37 -1.39
CA ASP A 19 -6.38 19.35 -2.43
C ASP A 19 -5.78 20.74 -2.17
N ASN A 20 -5.60 21.09 -0.90
CA ASN A 20 -4.99 22.34 -0.47
C ASN A 20 -3.48 22.24 -0.25
N ASP A 21 -2.81 21.23 -0.79
CA ASP A 21 -1.35 21.13 -0.72
C ASP A 21 -0.73 22.37 -1.40
N PRO A 22 -0.01 23.24 -0.68
CA PRO A 22 0.61 24.43 -1.26
C PRO A 22 1.62 24.07 -2.36
N SER A 23 2.10 22.82 -2.38
CA SER A 23 2.97 22.25 -3.43
C SER A 23 2.21 21.56 -4.56
N ALA A 24 0.88 21.76 -4.68
CA ALA A 24 0.06 21.09 -5.68
C ALA A 24 0.47 21.37 -7.13
N GLN A 25 1.06 22.54 -7.39
CA GLN A 25 1.60 22.94 -8.70
C GLN A 25 3.08 22.56 -8.87
N ASP A 26 3.73 22.09 -7.81
CA ASP A 26 5.14 21.72 -7.82
C ASP A 26 5.34 20.25 -8.20
N THR A 27 6.52 19.97 -8.74
CA THR A 27 7.01 18.59 -9.00
C THR A 27 7.30 17.83 -7.70
N ILE A 28 7.50 18.56 -6.60
CA ILE A 28 7.86 18.05 -5.28
C ILE A 28 6.68 18.24 -4.35
N ARG A 29 6.25 17.15 -3.71
CA ARG A 29 5.20 17.15 -2.69
C ARG A 29 5.83 17.10 -1.31
N GLU A 30 5.36 17.97 -0.43
CA GLU A 30 5.87 18.07 0.94
C GLU A 30 4.91 17.51 2.00
N SER A 31 3.63 17.32 1.65
CA SER A 31 2.59 16.91 2.62
C SER A 31 1.77 15.69 2.18
N PRO A 32 2.39 14.49 2.02
CA PRO A 32 1.65 13.28 1.69
C PRO A 32 0.74 12.84 2.84
N LEU A 33 -0.48 12.42 2.51
CA LEU A 33 -1.41 11.79 3.45
C LEU A 33 -1.27 10.27 3.47
N LEU A 34 -1.09 9.69 2.29
CA LEU A 34 -0.99 8.25 2.06
C LEU A 34 0.14 7.98 1.08
N ILE A 35 0.97 6.99 1.39
CA ILE A 35 2.01 6.47 0.50
C ILE A 35 1.79 4.97 0.35
N ILE A 36 1.85 4.48 -0.90
CA ILE A 36 1.80 3.05 -1.22
C ILE A 36 3.04 2.68 -2.02
N GLU A 37 3.69 1.59 -1.64
CA GLU A 37 4.81 0.99 -2.38
C GLU A 37 4.47 -0.46 -2.73
N ILE A 38 4.75 -0.82 -3.98
CA ILE A 38 4.55 -2.16 -4.53
C ILE A 38 5.91 -2.86 -4.50
N LEU A 39 6.02 -3.84 -3.61
CA LEU A 39 7.29 -4.50 -3.32
C LEU A 39 7.67 -5.45 -4.43
N SER A 40 8.88 -5.29 -4.94
CA SER A 40 9.56 -6.26 -5.82
C SER A 40 10.73 -6.91 -5.10
N LYS A 41 11.24 -8.03 -5.62
CA LYS A 41 12.45 -8.67 -5.07
C LYS A 41 13.63 -7.69 -4.90
N SER A 42 13.78 -6.71 -5.79
CA SER A 42 14.87 -5.74 -5.74
C SER A 42 14.60 -4.55 -4.81
N THR A 43 13.35 -4.15 -4.60
CA THR A 43 13.00 -2.96 -3.79
C THR A 43 12.61 -3.29 -2.34
N ARG A 44 12.15 -4.52 -2.08
CA ARG A 44 11.62 -5.00 -0.79
C ARG A 44 12.47 -4.64 0.43
N LYS A 45 13.79 -4.87 0.37
CA LYS A 45 14.70 -4.57 1.48
C LYS A 45 14.73 -3.07 1.81
N LYS A 46 14.67 -2.22 0.78
CA LYS A 46 14.72 -0.77 0.95
C LYS A 46 13.38 -0.22 1.45
N ASP A 47 12.28 -0.70 0.87
CA ASP A 47 10.91 -0.29 1.21
C ASP A 47 10.52 -0.69 2.64
N LYS A 48 10.91 -1.89 3.09
CA LYS A 48 10.71 -2.35 4.48
C LYS A 48 11.72 -1.75 5.47
N GLY A 49 12.78 -1.11 4.99
CA GLY A 49 13.88 -0.60 5.79
C GLY A 49 13.97 0.92 5.81
N GLU A 50 14.85 1.47 4.97
CA GLU A 50 15.20 2.89 4.94
C GLU A 50 14.01 3.77 4.57
N LYS A 51 13.29 3.45 3.49
CA LYS A 51 12.15 4.24 3.02
C LYS A 51 11.04 4.28 4.07
N ARG A 52 10.70 3.14 4.69
CA ARG A 52 9.73 3.10 5.79
C ARG A 52 10.11 4.09 6.89
N LYS A 53 11.35 4.06 7.38
CA LYS A 53 11.80 4.99 8.43
C LYS A 53 11.65 6.45 8.03
N GLU A 54 12.03 6.78 6.79
CA GLU A 54 11.87 8.13 6.26
C GLU A 54 10.40 8.55 6.20
N TYR A 55 9.54 7.74 5.58
CA TYR A 55 8.13 8.08 5.41
C TYR A 55 7.38 8.18 6.74
N LEU A 56 7.58 7.24 7.67
CA LEU A 56 6.90 7.25 8.97
C LEU A 56 7.30 8.44 9.85
N SER A 57 8.40 9.14 9.53
CA SER A 57 8.80 10.38 10.20
C SER A 57 8.13 11.64 9.64
N LEU A 58 7.46 11.55 8.49
CA LEU A 58 6.75 12.66 7.88
C LEU A 58 5.55 13.09 8.75
N PRO A 59 5.45 14.38 9.16
CA PRO A 59 4.39 14.84 10.05
C PRO A 59 2.97 14.70 9.46
N SER A 60 2.84 14.84 8.14
CA SER A 60 1.58 14.81 7.40
C SER A 60 1.06 13.39 7.12
N LEU A 61 1.96 12.41 7.06
CA LEU A 61 1.60 11.04 6.68
C LEU A 61 0.66 10.42 7.72
N GLN A 62 -0.44 9.84 7.24
CA GLN A 62 -1.41 9.14 8.07
C GLN A 62 -1.37 7.64 7.87
N GLU A 63 -1.16 7.19 6.63
CA GLU A 63 -1.15 5.76 6.28
C GLU A 63 0.04 5.44 5.35
N TYR A 64 0.69 4.31 5.62
CA TYR A 64 1.73 3.75 4.76
C TYR A 64 1.36 2.31 4.43
N VAL A 65 1.33 1.99 3.13
CA VAL A 65 0.88 0.70 2.63
C VAL A 65 1.99 0.05 1.83
N LEU A 66 2.23 -1.23 2.10
CA LEU A 66 3.10 -2.08 1.31
C LEU A 66 2.28 -3.20 0.69
N ILE A 67 2.45 -3.41 -0.61
CA ILE A 67 1.76 -4.46 -1.36
C ILE A 67 2.83 -5.43 -1.87
N GLU A 68 2.78 -6.68 -1.45
CA GLU A 68 3.68 -7.72 -1.97
C GLU A 68 3.19 -8.17 -3.35
N GLN A 69 4.09 -8.30 -4.34
CA GLN A 69 3.68 -8.79 -5.67
C GLN A 69 3.87 -10.32 -5.83
N ASP A 70 4.84 -10.90 -5.12
CA ASP A 70 5.19 -12.32 -5.22
C ASP A 70 4.16 -13.24 -4.51
N PHE A 71 3.45 -12.71 -3.50
CA PHE A 71 2.42 -13.38 -2.72
C PHE A 71 1.36 -12.35 -2.28
N ALA A 72 0.15 -12.79 -1.97
CA ALA A 72 -1.00 -11.92 -1.76
C ALA A 72 -1.10 -11.41 -0.31
N GLU A 73 -0.32 -10.37 0.00
CA GLU A 73 -0.30 -9.70 1.30
C GLU A 73 -0.21 -8.18 1.13
N ILE A 74 -1.08 -7.48 1.85
CA ILE A 74 -1.04 -6.01 2.00
C ILE A 74 -0.75 -5.70 3.47
N GLU A 75 0.34 -4.97 3.73
CA GLU A 75 0.67 -4.42 5.05
C GLU A 75 0.21 -2.96 5.11
N VAL A 76 -0.64 -2.61 6.07
CA VAL A 76 -1.05 -1.24 6.35
C VAL A 76 -0.51 -0.82 7.71
N GLN A 77 0.19 0.30 7.76
CA GLN A 77 0.64 0.95 8.99
C GLN A 77 -0.05 2.32 9.09
N ARG A 78 -0.69 2.59 10.24
CA ARG A 78 -1.41 3.85 10.47
C ARG A 78 -0.80 4.66 11.61
N LYS A 79 -0.75 5.98 11.45
CA LYS A 79 -0.28 6.88 12.50
C LYS A 79 -1.14 6.80 13.76
N SER A 80 -2.46 6.72 13.59
CA SER A 80 -3.45 6.54 14.67
C SER A 80 -3.21 5.27 15.50
N GLU A 81 -2.62 4.24 14.89
CA GLU A 81 -2.32 2.93 15.50
C GLU A 81 -0.84 2.82 15.92
N ASN A 82 -0.15 3.97 16.10
CA ASN A 82 1.28 4.04 16.41
C ASN A 82 2.15 3.26 15.42
N TRP A 83 1.78 3.29 14.15
CA TRP A 83 2.45 2.61 13.04
C TRP A 83 2.60 1.09 13.23
N ARG A 84 1.75 0.45 14.05
CA ARG A 84 1.71 -1.00 14.14
C ARG A 84 1.28 -1.60 12.80
N PRO A 85 1.96 -2.66 12.32
CA PRO A 85 1.58 -3.29 11.06
C PRO A 85 0.30 -4.12 11.23
N CYS A 86 -0.60 -3.96 10.27
CA CYS A 86 -1.79 -4.78 10.10
C CYS A 86 -1.71 -5.44 8.72
N PHE A 87 -1.88 -6.77 8.66
CA PHE A 87 -1.73 -7.55 7.44
C PHE A 87 -3.09 -8.03 6.93
N TYR A 88 -3.27 -7.96 5.62
CA TYR A 88 -4.49 -8.35 4.92
C TYR A 88 -4.13 -9.30 3.77
N THR A 89 -4.93 -10.33 3.58
CA THR A 89 -4.72 -11.43 2.64
C THR A 89 -5.98 -11.68 1.79
N LEU A 90 -5.92 -12.66 0.88
CA LEU A 90 -7.07 -13.00 0.04
C LEU A 90 -8.28 -13.42 0.89
N GLY A 91 -9.37 -12.68 0.73
CA GLY A 91 -10.60 -12.82 1.54
C GLY A 91 -10.87 -11.60 2.41
N ASP A 92 -9.84 -10.81 2.72
CA ASP A 92 -9.96 -9.62 3.54
C ASP A 92 -10.39 -8.39 2.73
N THR A 93 -10.88 -7.38 3.46
CA THR A 93 -11.15 -6.03 2.95
C THR A 93 -10.25 -5.03 3.66
N VAL A 94 -9.56 -4.21 2.89
CA VAL A 94 -8.73 -3.12 3.39
C VAL A 94 -9.57 -1.84 3.42
N VAL A 95 -9.46 -1.09 4.51
CA VAL A 95 -10.01 0.26 4.64
C VAL A 95 -8.87 1.25 4.83
N LEU A 96 -8.78 2.24 3.95
CA LEU A 96 -7.85 3.36 4.03
C LEU A 96 -8.60 4.57 4.59
N GLN A 97 -8.32 4.87 5.86
CA GLN A 97 -9.03 5.89 6.63
C GLN A 97 -8.71 7.31 6.15
N SER A 98 -7.51 7.52 5.60
CA SER A 98 -7.05 8.83 5.14
C SER A 98 -7.78 9.35 3.89
N VAL A 99 -8.44 8.45 3.14
CA VAL A 99 -9.09 8.74 1.86
C VAL A 99 -10.52 8.20 1.76
N ASP A 100 -11.06 7.68 2.87
CA ASP A 100 -12.40 7.06 2.94
C ASP A 100 -12.65 6.04 1.82
N ALA A 101 -11.68 5.14 1.62
CA ALA A 101 -11.73 4.13 0.57
C ALA A 101 -11.67 2.72 1.16
N ALA A 102 -12.43 1.80 0.56
CA ALA A 102 -12.41 0.38 0.89
C ALA A 102 -12.29 -0.47 -0.37
N PHE A 103 -11.50 -1.54 -0.30
CA PHE A 103 -11.33 -2.48 -1.40
C PHE A 103 -11.06 -3.89 -0.87
N ALA A 104 -11.53 -4.91 -1.60
CA ALA A 104 -11.17 -6.28 -1.29
C ALA A 104 -9.74 -6.56 -1.76
N VAL A 105 -8.97 -7.33 -1.00
CA VAL A 105 -7.59 -7.68 -1.39
C VAL A 105 -7.56 -8.35 -2.76
N LYS A 106 -8.52 -9.27 -3.03
CA LYS A 106 -8.65 -9.94 -4.33
C LYS A 106 -8.75 -8.99 -5.53
N ASP A 107 -9.30 -7.79 -5.35
CA ASP A 107 -9.53 -6.84 -6.44
C ASP A 107 -8.21 -6.16 -6.84
N ILE A 108 -7.32 -5.92 -5.87
CA ILE A 108 -5.95 -5.44 -6.11
C ILE A 108 -5.13 -6.51 -6.87
N TYR A 109 -5.32 -7.78 -6.53
CA TYR A 109 -4.55 -8.89 -7.11
C TYR A 109 -5.19 -9.51 -8.37
N GLN A 110 -6.31 -8.99 -8.87
CA GLN A 110 -7.09 -9.60 -9.96
C GLN A 110 -6.26 -9.96 -11.21
N ARG A 111 -5.22 -9.17 -11.51
CA ARG A 111 -4.36 -9.34 -12.70
C ARG A 111 -2.93 -9.78 -12.36
N VAL A 112 -2.69 -10.23 -11.13
CA VAL A 112 -1.36 -10.66 -10.66
C VAL A 112 -1.27 -12.18 -10.77
N ASP A 113 -0.25 -12.68 -11.49
CA ASP A 113 0.01 -14.12 -11.61
C ASP A 113 0.83 -14.64 -10.42
N ASN A 114 0.09 -14.78 -9.32
CA ASN A 114 0.38 -15.35 -8.02
C ASN A 114 0.41 -16.87 -7.84
N GLU A 115 1.20 -17.46 -6.94
CA GLU A 115 0.79 -18.78 -6.40
C GLU A 115 -0.53 -18.69 -5.62
N ASP A 116 -0.65 -17.73 -4.70
CA ASP A 116 -1.85 -17.56 -3.86
C ASP A 116 -3.10 -17.29 -4.71
N MET A 117 -3.00 -16.41 -5.72
CA MET A 117 -4.11 -16.15 -6.63
C MET A 117 -4.53 -17.38 -7.44
N ARG A 118 -3.57 -18.20 -7.91
CA ARG A 118 -3.88 -19.45 -8.63
C ARG A 118 -4.63 -20.43 -7.72
N VAL A 119 -4.18 -20.59 -6.48
CA VAL A 119 -4.86 -21.45 -5.48
C VAL A 119 -6.26 -20.91 -5.15
N PHE A 120 -6.37 -19.61 -4.92
CA PHE A 120 -7.64 -18.95 -4.59
C PHE A 120 -8.70 -19.10 -5.69
N LEU A 121 -8.30 -18.92 -6.96
CA LEU A 121 -9.20 -19.08 -8.10
C LEU A 121 -9.64 -20.54 -8.32
N GLN A 122 -8.76 -21.52 -8.07
CA GLN A 122 -9.10 -22.95 -8.13
C GLN A 122 -10.14 -23.32 -7.07
N GLN A 123 -9.95 -22.88 -5.83
CA GLN A 123 -10.89 -23.11 -4.73
C GLN A 123 -12.26 -22.49 -5.02
N LYS A 124 -12.28 -21.29 -5.60
CA LYS A 124 -13.52 -20.61 -5.96
C LYS A 124 -14.28 -21.31 -7.11
N THR A 125 -13.55 -21.80 -8.11
CA THR A 125 -14.17 -22.58 -9.19
C THR A 125 -14.78 -23.88 -8.65
N ALA A 126 -14.11 -24.54 -7.70
CA ALA A 126 -14.64 -25.73 -7.04
C ALA A 126 -15.91 -25.43 -6.22
N SER A 127 -15.95 -24.32 -5.47
CA SER A 127 -17.13 -23.93 -4.69
C SER A 127 -18.32 -23.51 -5.55
N ASP A 128 -18.07 -22.91 -6.72
CA ASP A 128 -19.13 -22.49 -7.64
C ASP A 128 -19.74 -23.68 -8.42
N THR A 129 -19.08 -24.84 -8.44
CA THR A 129 -19.54 -26.06 -9.15
C THR A 129 -20.37 -26.99 -8.25
N GLU A 130 -20.46 -26.72 -6.94
CA GLU A 130 -21.17 -27.54 -5.94
C GLU A 130 -22.59 -27.05 -5.57
N VAL A 131 -23.18 -26.12 -6.33
CA VAL A 131 -24.57 -25.68 -6.13
C VAL A 131 -25.52 -26.50 -7.02
N PRO A 132 -26.37 -27.40 -6.47
CA PRO A 132 -27.42 -28.08 -7.22
C PRO A 132 -28.65 -27.20 -7.50
#